data_AF-A0A183HIB0-F1
#
_entry.id   AF-A0A183HIB0-F1
#
_cell.length_a   1.000
_cell.length_b   1.000
_cell.length_c   1.000
_cell.angle_alpha   90.00
_cell.angle_beta   90.00
_cell.angle_gamma   90.00
#
_symmetry.space_group_name_H-M   'P 1'
#
loop_
_entity.id
_entity.type
_entity.pdbx_description
1 polymer ?
#
loop_
_entity_poly.entity_id
_entity_poly.type
_entity_poly.pdbx_seq_one_letter_code
_entity_poly.pdbx_strand_id
1 'polypeptide(L)'
;MDNQTIDEIDFDKIKIKYILPYSNHNNGGLMAIATFYALLFMLGTCGNAATLAVAYHVKSIDPRARRNTTLTYICALSIIDFISMLPLPMTITDQILGFWMFGTAICKLFRLLEHSGKIFSTFILVCFSIDRYCGVCHPLKV
;
A
#
# COMPACT_ATOMS: atom_id res chain seq x y z
N MET A 1 -2.26 34.83 15.45
CA MET A 1 -3.70 35.09 15.26
C MET A 1 -4.22 33.97 14.37
N ASP A 2 -4.85 32.89 14.81
CA ASP A 2 -5.27 32.43 16.13
C ASP A 2 -5.14 30.90 16.19
N ASN A 3 -4.49 30.41 17.25
CA ASN A 3 -4.32 28.98 17.49
C ASN A 3 -5.56 28.46 18.21
N GLN A 4 -6.53 27.91 17.47
CA GLN A 4 -7.77 27.36 18.04
C GLN A 4 -7.43 26.11 18.91
N THR A 5 -7.30 26.32 20.21
CA THR A 5 -7.20 25.28 21.23
C THR A 5 -8.60 24.79 21.57
N ILE A 6 -8.97 23.61 21.09
CA ILE A 6 -10.19 22.91 21.51
C ILE A 6 -9.74 21.61 22.19
N ASP A 7 -10.11 21.49 23.46
CA ASP A 7 -9.94 20.36 24.39
C ASP A 7 -8.58 20.22 25.11
N GLU A 8 -8.42 20.97 26.22
CA GLU A 8 -7.56 20.55 27.34
C GLU A 8 -8.27 19.43 28.10
N ILE A 9 -7.96 18.16 27.80
CA ILE A 9 -8.40 17.02 28.61
C ILE A 9 -7.31 16.76 29.66
N ASP A 10 -7.58 17.13 30.91
CA ASP A 10 -6.66 16.93 32.03
C ASP A 10 -6.83 15.53 32.65
N PHE A 11 -5.98 14.59 32.22
CA PHE A 11 -5.76 13.31 32.92
C PHE A 11 -4.62 13.51 33.93
N ASP A 12 -4.88 14.31 34.96
CA ASP A 12 -4.17 14.41 36.24
C ASP A 12 -2.61 14.40 36.21
N LYS A 13 -2.00 15.06 35.21
CA LYS A 13 -0.58 15.47 35.01
C LYS A 13 0.00 15.26 33.61
N ILE A 14 -0.81 14.97 32.59
CA ILE A 14 -0.33 15.00 31.19
C ILE A 14 -1.18 15.99 30.39
N LYS A 15 -0.64 17.20 30.15
CA LYS A 15 -1.25 18.18 29.22
C LYS A 15 -0.96 17.76 27.78
N ILE A 16 -1.87 17.01 27.16
CA ILE A 16 -1.81 16.78 25.72
C ILE A 16 -2.42 17.98 25.00
N LYS A 17 -1.56 18.82 24.43
CA LYS A 17 -1.98 19.89 23.51
C LYS A 17 -2.22 19.29 22.14
N TYR A 18 -3.47 19.00 21.80
CA TYR A 18 -3.84 18.65 20.43
C TYR A 18 -3.75 19.92 19.57
N ILE A 19 -2.63 20.07 18.87
CA ILE A 19 -2.54 21.02 17.75
C ILE A 19 -3.33 20.39 16.61
N LEU A 20 -4.58 20.84 16.45
CA LEU A 20 -5.31 20.59 15.22
C LEU A 20 -4.53 21.26 14.07
N PRO A 21 -4.17 20.52 13.00
CA PRO A 21 -3.59 21.14 11.83
C PRO A 21 -4.59 22.17 11.31
N TYR A 22 -4.17 23.44 11.29
CA TYR A 22 -4.96 24.54 10.75
C TYR A 22 -5.40 24.17 9.33
N SER A 23 -6.71 24.06 9.13
CA SER A 23 -7.36 23.91 7.83
C SER A 23 -7.08 25.18 7.04
N ASN A 24 -5.92 25.23 6.38
CA ASN A 24 -5.60 26.32 5.48
C ASN A 24 -6.52 26.15 4.27
N HIS A 25 -7.44 27.10 4.14
CA HIS A 25 -8.45 27.24 3.11
C HIS A 25 -7.81 27.41 1.72
N ASN A 26 -7.16 26.35 1.23
CA ASN A 26 -6.78 26.15 -0.16
C ASN A 26 -7.04 24.67 -0.49
N ASN A 27 -8.32 24.33 -0.48
CA ASN A 27 -8.86 22.96 -0.56
C ASN A 27 -8.38 22.16 -1.78
N GLY A 28 -7.83 22.83 -2.80
CA GLY A 28 -7.32 22.18 -4.01
C GLY A 28 -6.21 21.16 -3.74
N GLY A 29 -5.28 21.43 -2.81
CA GLY A 29 -4.15 20.54 -2.54
C GLY A 29 -4.60 19.22 -1.88
N LEU A 30 -5.43 19.32 -0.84
CA LEU A 30 -5.97 18.15 -0.13
C LEU A 30 -6.88 17.31 -1.05
N MET A 31 -7.73 17.97 -1.83
CA MET A 31 -8.59 17.30 -2.82
C MET A 31 -7.79 16.64 -3.93
N ALA A 32 -6.69 17.25 -4.38
CA ALA A 32 -5.80 16.66 -5.37
C ALA A 32 -5.12 15.39 -4.81
N ILE A 33 -4.62 15.44 -3.58
CA ILE A 33 -4.00 14.28 -2.91
C ILE A 33 -5.00 13.14 -2.71
N ALA A 34 -6.21 13.46 -2.22
CA ALA A 34 -7.27 12.47 -2.04
C ALA A 34 -7.70 11.83 -3.38
N THR A 35 -7.86 12.65 -4.42
CA THR A 35 -8.19 12.17 -5.77
C THR A 35 -7.08 11.29 -6.32
N PHE A 36 -5.83 11.68 -6.15
CA PHE A 36 -4.67 10.90 -6.58
C PHE A 36 -4.61 9.53 -5.90
N TYR A 37 -4.77 9.48 -4.57
CA TYR A 37 -4.82 8.20 -3.85
C TYR A 37 -6.01 7.33 -4.25
N ALA A 38 -7.18 7.93 -4.50
CA ALA A 38 -8.34 7.19 -5.01
C ALA A 38 -8.07 6.60 -6.41
N LEU A 39 -7.44 7.36 -7.31
CA LEU A 39 -7.04 6.87 -8.62
C LEU A 39 -6.01 5.74 -8.52
N LEU A 40 -5.01 5.87 -7.65
CA LEU A 40 -4.03 4.80 -7.40
C LEU A 40 -4.70 3.53 -6.87
N PHE A 41 -5.67 3.67 -5.96
CA PHE A 41 -6.43 2.52 -5.46
C PHE A 41 -7.24 1.85 -6.57
N MET A 42 -7.95 2.63 -7.41
CA MET A 42 -8.75 2.08 -8.51
C MET A 42 -7.88 1.41 -9.57
N LEU A 43 -6.88 2.13 -10.09
CA LEU A 43 -5.97 1.60 -11.12
C LEU A 43 -5.18 0.41 -10.58
N GLY A 44 -4.73 0.52 -9.33
CA GLY A 44 -3.97 -0.51 -8.66
C GLY A 44 -4.78 -1.79 -8.43
N THR A 45 -6.00 -1.69 -7.90
CA THR A 45 -6.85 -2.86 -7.66
C THR A 45 -7.28 -3.50 -8.99
N CYS A 46 -7.71 -2.71 -9.97
CA CYS A 46 -8.08 -3.23 -11.30
C CYS A 46 -6.89 -3.88 -12.01
N GLY A 47 -5.71 -3.24 -11.99
CA GLY A 47 -4.52 -3.75 -12.66
C GLY A 47 -3.98 -5.03 -12.02
N ASN A 48 -3.87 -5.06 -10.68
CA ASN A 48 -3.43 -6.27 -9.97
C ASN A 48 -4.45 -7.40 -10.05
N ALA A 49 -5.75 -7.09 -10.04
CA ALA A 49 -6.80 -8.09 -10.23
C ALA A 49 -6.75 -8.71 -11.63
N ALA A 50 -6.57 -7.88 -12.67
CA ALA A 50 -6.42 -8.36 -14.04
C ALA A 50 -5.17 -9.24 -14.19
N THR A 51 -4.04 -8.82 -13.60
CA THR A 51 -2.78 -9.58 -13.60
C THR A 51 -2.96 -10.94 -12.94
N LEU A 52 -3.61 -10.97 -11.78
CA LEU A 52 -3.91 -12.19 -11.05
C LEU A 52 -4.87 -13.09 -11.83
N ALA A 53 -5.91 -12.54 -12.46
CA ALA A 53 -6.86 -13.28 -13.29
C ALA A 53 -6.17 -13.92 -14.50
N VAL A 54 -5.31 -13.18 -15.21
CA VAL A 54 -4.52 -13.71 -16.32
C VAL A 54 -3.57 -14.81 -15.84
N ALA A 55 -2.88 -14.61 -14.72
CA ALA A 55 -1.99 -15.61 -14.15
C ALA A 55 -2.72 -16.90 -13.78
N TYR A 56 -3.92 -16.80 -13.17
CA TYR A 56 -4.78 -17.94 -12.88
C TYR A 56 -5.28 -18.63 -14.15
N HIS A 57 -5.72 -17.87 -15.14
CA HIS A 57 -6.21 -18.40 -16.41
C HIS A 57 -5.12 -19.19 -17.14
N VAL A 58 -3.91 -18.63 -17.26
CA VAL A 58 -2.75 -19.30 -17.87
C VAL A 58 -2.38 -20.58 -17.11
N LYS A 59 -2.39 -20.53 -15.77
CA LYS A 59 -2.10 -21.69 -14.91
C LYS A 59 -3.17 -22.78 -14.98
N SER A 60 -4.41 -22.41 -15.26
CA SER A 60 -5.53 -23.35 -15.41
C SER A 60 -5.53 -24.05 -16.76
N ILE A 61 -5.15 -23.36 -17.83
CA ILE A 61 -5.12 -23.92 -19.19
C ILE A 61 -3.88 -24.79 -19.40
N ASP A 62 -2.71 -24.33 -18.94
CA ASP A 62 -1.46 -25.06 -19.11
C ASP A 62 -0.91 -25.54 -17.75
N PRO A 63 -0.96 -26.85 -17.44
CA PRO A 63 -0.39 -27.38 -16.21
C PRO A 63 1.13 -27.22 -16.14
N ARG A 64 1.85 -27.02 -17.25
CA ARG A 64 3.28 -26.64 -17.23
C ARG A 64 3.48 -25.22 -16.73
N ALA A 65 2.54 -24.32 -16.97
CA ALA A 65 2.62 -22.95 -16.48
C ALA A 65 2.60 -22.86 -14.94
N ARG A 66 2.03 -23.86 -14.25
CA ARG A 66 2.13 -23.97 -12.77
C ARG A 66 3.58 -24.14 -12.27
N ARG A 67 4.49 -24.64 -13.11
CA ARG A 67 5.93 -24.75 -12.79
C ARG A 67 6.74 -23.54 -13.21
N ASN A 68 6.12 -22.55 -13.86
CA ASN A 68 6.81 -21.34 -14.28
C ASN A 68 7.09 -20.45 -13.06
N THR A 69 8.36 -20.28 -12.73
CA THR A 69 8.83 -19.43 -11.63
C THR A 69 8.38 -17.98 -11.83
N THR A 70 8.36 -17.50 -13.08
CA THR A 70 7.92 -16.14 -13.43
C THR A 70 6.48 -15.88 -13.02
N LEU A 71 5.55 -16.80 -13.31
CA LEU A 71 4.14 -16.64 -12.93
C LEU A 71 3.95 -16.66 -11.41
N THR A 72 4.82 -17.36 -10.68
CA THR A 72 4.79 -17.36 -9.21
C THR A 72 5.23 -16.01 -8.65
N TYR A 73 6.28 -15.40 -9.21
CA TYR A 73 6.69 -14.04 -8.84
C TYR A 73 5.63 -13.00 -9.14
N ILE A 74 4.96 -13.09 -10.30
CA ILE A 74 3.86 -12.18 -10.67
C ILE A 74 2.68 -12.29 -9.70
N CYS A 75 2.28 -13.52 -9.33
CA CYS A 75 1.25 -13.73 -8.32
C CYS A 75 1.65 -13.17 -6.95
N ALA A 76 2.90 -13.40 -6.52
CA ALA A 76 3.41 -12.89 -5.25
C ALA A 76 3.40 -11.35 -5.22
N LEU A 77 3.87 -10.69 -6.29
CA LEU A 77 3.80 -9.23 -6.43
C LEU A 77 2.37 -8.72 -6.31
N SER A 78 1.44 -9.32 -7.06
CA SER A 78 0.03 -8.93 -7.04
C SER A 78 -0.59 -9.01 -5.63
N ILE A 79 -0.25 -10.06 -4.86
CA ILE A 79 -0.71 -10.23 -3.48
C ILE A 79 -0.15 -9.13 -2.57
N ILE A 80 1.16 -8.82 -2.69
CA ILE A 80 1.79 -7.75 -1.90
C ILE A 80 1.19 -6.38 -2.25
N ASP A 81 0.87 -6.13 -3.51
CA ASP A 81 0.25 -4.88 -3.94
C ASP A 81 -1.17 -4.74 -3.35
N PHE A 82 -1.96 -5.82 -3.28
CA PHE A 82 -3.24 -5.79 -2.57
C PHE A 82 -3.08 -5.49 -1.08
N ILE A 83 -2.10 -6.10 -0.42
CA ILE A 83 -1.79 -5.82 0.99
C ILE A 83 -1.40 -4.35 1.17
N SER A 84 -0.64 -3.80 0.23
CA SER A 84 -0.19 -2.40 0.22
C SER A 84 -1.32 -1.41 -0.09
N MET A 85 -2.43 -1.86 -0.67
CA MET A 85 -3.62 -1.03 -0.96
C MET A 85 -4.59 -0.93 0.21
N LEU A 86 -4.60 -1.88 1.16
CA LEU A 86 -5.48 -1.84 2.34
C LEU A 86 -5.32 -0.57 3.20
N PRO A 87 -4.12 0.00 3.40
CA PRO A 87 -3.93 1.26 4.12
C PRO A 87 -4.44 2.50 3.38
N LEU A 88 -4.51 2.49 2.04
CA LEU A 88 -4.86 3.67 1.23
C LEU A 88 -6.21 4.32 1.61
N PRO A 89 -7.34 3.59 1.72
CA PRO A 89 -8.61 4.20 2.11
C PRO A 89 -8.59 4.78 3.54
N MET A 90 -7.80 4.18 4.44
CA MET A 90 -7.61 4.68 5.79
C MET A 90 -6.80 5.97 5.82
N THR A 91 -5.76 6.07 4.98
CA THR A 91 -5.01 7.31 4.78
C THR A 91 -5.90 8.41 4.23
N ILE A 92 -6.74 8.13 3.22
CA ILE A 92 -7.70 9.13 2.70
C ILE A 92 -8.64 9.63 3.80
N THR A 93 -9.15 8.71 4.63
CA THR A 93 -10.04 9.06 5.75
C THR A 93 -9.34 9.94 6.78
N ASP A 94 -8.10 9.58 7.15
CA ASP A 94 -7.26 10.37 8.07
C ASP A 94 -6.97 11.78 7.52
N GLN A 95 -6.71 11.89 6.22
CA GLN A 95 -6.49 13.18 5.55
C GLN A 95 -7.75 14.06 5.53
N ILE A 96 -8.94 13.47 5.36
CA ILE A 96 -10.21 14.21 5.33
C ILE A 96 -10.63 14.64 6.74
N LEU A 97 -10.49 13.76 7.73
CA LEU A 97 -10.92 14.03 9.10
C LEU A 97 -9.89 14.86 9.87
N GLY A 98 -8.62 14.83 9.47
CA GLY A 98 -7.53 15.52 10.16
C GLY A 98 -7.14 14.90 11.52
N PHE A 99 -7.75 13.78 11.89
CA PHE A 99 -7.41 13.01 13.09
C PHE A 99 -7.72 11.51 12.91
N TRP A 100 -6.96 10.66 13.62
CA TRP A 100 -7.06 9.21 13.53
C TRP A 100 -8.08 8.61 14.52
N MET A 101 -9.17 8.01 14.01
CA MET A 101 -10.27 7.48 14.83
C MET A 101 -10.19 5.99 15.19
N PHE A 102 -9.37 5.19 14.51
CA PHE A 102 -9.36 3.72 14.67
C PHE A 102 -8.44 3.22 15.81
N GLY A 103 -7.88 4.12 16.61
CA GLY A 103 -6.98 3.78 17.72
C GLY A 103 -5.54 3.42 17.28
N THR A 104 -4.63 3.36 18.26
CA THR A 104 -3.18 3.29 18.03
C THR A 104 -2.69 1.95 17.48
N ALA A 105 -3.33 0.83 17.86
CA ALA A 105 -2.96 -0.50 17.37
C ALA A 105 -3.16 -0.61 15.85
N ILE A 106 -4.31 -0.13 15.36
CA ILE A 106 -4.67 -0.17 13.94
C ILE A 106 -3.79 0.80 13.13
N CYS A 107 -3.48 1.99 13.66
CA CYS A 107 -2.54 2.94 13.06
C CYS A 107 -1.16 2.30 12.82
N LYS A 108 -0.61 1.64 13.85
CA LYS A 108 0.68 0.94 13.74
C LYS A 108 0.61 -0.19 12.72
N LEU A 109 -0.44 -0.99 12.74
CA LEU A 109 -0.62 -2.10 11.79
C LEU A 109 -0.62 -1.61 10.33
N PHE A 110 -1.44 -0.61 10.00
CA PHE A 110 -1.49 -0.10 8.63
C PHE A 110 -0.18 0.53 8.17
N ARG A 111 0.50 1.27 9.06
CA ARG A 111 1.82 1.82 8.74
C ARG A 111 2.86 0.72 8.49
N LEU A 112 2.79 -0.36 9.28
CA LEU A 112 3.63 -1.55 9.06
C LEU A 112 3.30 -2.23 7.73
N LEU A 113 2.01 -2.45 7.40
CA LEU A 113 1.58 -3.03 6.13
C LEU A 113 2.05 -2.21 4.92
N GLU A 114 1.95 -0.89 5.00
CA GLU A 114 2.37 0.02 3.93
C GLU A 114 3.89 0.00 3.69
N HIS A 115 4.69 -0.05 4.76
CA HIS A 115 6.16 -0.11 4.65
C HIS A 115 6.64 -1.50 4.25
N SER A 116 6.10 -2.54 4.88
CA SER A 116 6.42 -3.93 4.54
C SER A 116 6.07 -4.25 3.10
N GLY A 117 4.91 -3.80 2.61
CA GLY A 117 4.50 -3.97 1.22
C GLY A 117 5.54 -3.44 0.22
N LYS A 118 6.02 -2.21 0.42
CA LYS A 118 7.09 -1.62 -0.41
C LYS A 118 8.38 -2.45 -0.41
N ILE A 119 8.78 -2.92 0.79
CA ILE A 119 10.00 -3.73 0.96
C ILE A 119 9.83 -5.09 0.27
N PHE A 120 8.71 -5.77 0.49
CA PHE A 120 8.43 -7.08 -0.12
C PHE A 120 8.34 -6.99 -1.64
N SER A 121 7.66 -5.98 -2.21
CA SER A 121 7.61 -5.80 -3.66
C SER A 121 9.00 -5.61 -4.25
N THR A 122 9.84 -4.78 -3.62
CA THR A 122 11.23 -4.57 -4.07
C THR A 122 12.04 -5.86 -3.98
N PHE A 123 11.91 -6.60 -2.87
CA PHE A 123 12.59 -7.87 -2.70
C PHE A 123 12.22 -8.89 -3.78
N ILE A 124 10.92 -9.00 -4.10
CA ILE A 124 10.44 -9.90 -5.15
C ILE A 124 11.00 -9.49 -6.52
N LEU A 125 11.03 -8.19 -6.85
CA LEU A 125 11.61 -7.70 -8.11
C LEU A 125 13.11 -8.00 -8.22
N VAL A 126 13.85 -7.86 -7.12
CA VAL A 126 15.28 -8.22 -7.06
C VAL A 126 15.45 -9.72 -7.30
N CYS A 127 14.69 -10.57 -6.61
CA CYS A 127 14.73 -12.01 -6.82
C CYS A 127 14.36 -12.39 -8.27
N PHE A 128 13.32 -11.77 -8.83
CA PHE A 128 12.91 -11.98 -10.21
C PHE A 128 14.02 -11.60 -11.21
N SER A 129 14.70 -10.48 -10.96
CA SER A 129 15.83 -10.03 -11.78
C SER A 129 17.01 -11.00 -11.73
N ILE A 130 17.32 -11.52 -10.53
CA ILE A 130 18.38 -12.53 -10.34
C ILE A 130 18.03 -13.83 -11.08
N ASP A 131 16.79 -14.32 -10.95
CA ASP A 131 16.31 -15.53 -11.65
C ASP A 131 16.49 -15.41 -13.16
N ARG A 132 16.10 -14.26 -13.74
CA ARG A 132 16.30 -13.99 -15.16
C ARG A 132 17.78 -13.87 -15.53
N TYR A 133 18.58 -13.20 -14.71
CA TYR A 133 20.03 -13.10 -14.92
C TYR A 133 20.71 -14.48 -14.93
N CYS A 134 20.38 -15.34 -13.96
CA CYS A 134 20.90 -16.70 -13.91
C CYS A 134 20.47 -17.53 -15.12
N GLY A 135 19.22 -17.42 -15.56
CA GLY A 135 18.73 -18.14 -16.74
C GLY A 135 19.42 -17.70 -18.05
N VAL A 136 19.83 -16.43 -18.15
CA VAL A 136 20.56 -15.90 -19.32
C VAL A 136 22.04 -16.28 -19.27
N CYS A 137 22.70 -16.08 -18.13
CA CYS A 137 24.14 -16.30 -18.00
C CYS A 137 24.54 -17.78 -17.81
N HIS A 138 23.62 -18.63 -17.33
CA HIS A 138 23.87 -20.06 -17.09
C HIS A 138 22.79 -20.93 -17.76
N PRO A 139 22.72 -20.98 -19.10
CA PRO A 139 21.68 -21.69 -19.85
C PRO A 139 21.72 -23.24 -19.71
N LEU A 140 22.68 -23.81 -18.97
CA LEU A 140 22.97 -25.26 -18.93
C LEU A 140 22.70 -25.95 -17.58
N LYS A 141 21.92 -25.36 -16.68
CA LYS A 141 21.35 -26.07 -15.53
C LYS A 141 19.82 -26.14 -15.66
N VAL A 142 19.37 -26.96 -16.61
CA VAL A 142 18.04 -27.55 -16.65
C VAL A 142 18.14 -28.97 -16.12
#